data_AF-A0A525I992-F1
#
_entry.id   AF-A0A525I992-F1
#
_cell.length_a   1.000
_cell.length_b   1.000
_cell.length_c   1.000
_cell.angle_alpha   90.00
_cell.angle_beta   90.00
_cell.angle_gamma   90.00
#
_symmetry.space_group_name_H-M   'P 1'
#
loop_
_entity.id
_entity.type
_entity.pdbx_description
1 polymer ?
#
loop_
_entity_poly.entity_id
_entity_poly.type
_entity_poly.pdbx_seq_one_letter_code
_entity_poly.pdbx_strand_id
1 'polypeptide(L)' 'MDAHLVEATIEAYLTEIRNQLDKAAGIGRAADACAGAGFHEKGLEVALDIEQPLYEATTLLNAVSLINQIARQS' A
#
# COMPACT_ATOMS: atom_id res chain seq x y z
N MET A 1 1.84 24.22 11.23
CA MET A 1 1.40 23.93 9.85
C MET A 1 -0.05 24.36 9.69
N ASP A 2 -0.48 24.71 8.47
CA ASP A 2 -1.91 24.97 8.20
C ASP A 2 -2.71 23.67 8.41
N ALA A 3 -3.74 23.70 9.27
CA ALA A 3 -4.50 22.50 9.64
C ALA A 3 -5.25 21.88 8.45
N HIS A 4 -5.80 22.70 7.55
CA HIS A 4 -6.48 22.20 6.36
C HIS A 4 -5.49 21.54 5.39
N LEU A 5 -4.26 22.08 5.29
CA LEU A 5 -3.21 21.44 4.50
C LEU A 5 -2.81 20.07 5.06
N VAL A 6 -2.76 19.93 6.39
CA VAL A 6 -2.47 18.64 7.05
C VAL A 6 -3.56 17.62 6.76
N GLU A 7 -4.82 17.99 6.94
CA GLU A 7 -5.97 17.10 6.68
C GLU A 7 -5.98 16.63 5.22
N ALA A 8 -5.86 17.55 4.26
CA ALA A 8 -5.83 17.20 2.84
C ALA A 8 -4.65 16.28 2.49
N THR A 9 -3.49 16.49 3.12
CA THR A 9 -2.31 15.62 2.93
C THR A 9 -2.57 14.23 3.50
N ILE A 10 -3.16 14.13 4.71
CA ILE A 10 -3.50 12.84 5.31
C ILE A 10 -4.49 12.08 4.41
N GLU A 11 -5.54 12.73 3.92
CA GLU A 11 -6.53 12.10 3.02
C GLU A 11 -5.90 11.58 1.71
N ALA A 12 -4.99 12.35 1.12
CA ALA A 12 -4.26 11.94 -0.08
C ALA A 12 -3.39 10.69 0.18
N TYR A 13 -2.65 10.66 1.30
CA TYR A 13 -1.82 9.53 1.67
C TYR A 13 -2.65 8.28 1.99
N LEU A 14 -3.77 8.42 2.70
CA LEU A 14 -4.68 7.30 2.99
C LEU A 14 -5.27 6.73 1.70
N THR A 15 -5.61 7.58 0.73
CA THR A 15 -6.07 7.17 -0.60
C THR A 15 -5.00 6.36 -1.32
N GLU A 16 -3.76 6.82 -1.33
CA GLU A 16 -2.69 6.12 -2.02
C GLU A 16 -2.29 4.81 -1.33
N ILE A 17 -2.28 4.77 0.01
CA ILE A 17 -2.09 3.53 0.77
C ILE A 17 -3.13 2.49 0.36
N ARG A 18 -4.42 2.87 0.31
CA ARG A 18 -5.49 1.98 -0.16
C ARG A 18 -5.22 1.49 -1.59
N ASN A 19 -4.86 2.39 -2.51
CA ASN A 19 -4.57 2.03 -3.89
C ASN A 19 -3.44 0.98 -4.00
N GLN A 20 -2.38 1.12 -3.20
CA GLN A 20 -1.28 0.17 -3.17
C GLN A 20 -1.70 -1.18 -2.58
N LEU A 21 -2.48 -1.18 -1.50
CA LEU A 21 -3.03 -2.41 -0.93
C LEU A 21 -4.00 -3.12 -1.88
N ASP A 22 -4.80 -2.38 -2.65
CA ASP A 22 -5.68 -2.96 -3.68
C ASP A 22 -4.89 -3.64 -4.81
N LYS A 23 -3.75 -3.05 -5.22
CA LYS A 23 -2.81 -3.69 -6.17
C LYS A 23 -2.22 -4.97 -5.58
N ALA A 24 -1.71 -4.92 -4.35
CA ALA A 24 -1.16 -6.10 -3.67
C ALA A 24 -2.22 -7.22 -3.55
N ALA A 25 -3.45 -6.87 -3.17
CA ALA A 25 -4.56 -7.83 -3.11
C ALA A 25 -4.90 -8.41 -4.49
N GLY A 26 -4.84 -7.60 -5.55
CA GLY A 26 -4.99 -8.06 -6.93
C GLY A 26 -3.97 -9.11 -7.34
N ILE A 27 -2.70 -8.86 -7.02
CA ILE A 27 -1.60 -9.79 -7.28
C ILE A 27 -1.80 -11.10 -6.49
N GLY A 28 -2.16 -11.00 -5.20
CA GLY A 28 -2.44 -12.18 -4.37
C GLY A 28 -3.57 -13.05 -4.93
N ARG A 29 -4.65 -12.44 -5.43
CA ARG A 29 -5.74 -13.17 -6.10
C ARG A 29 -5.29 -13.85 -7.40
N ALA A 30 -4.42 -13.19 -8.17
CA ALA A 30 -3.89 -13.78 -9.41
C ALA A 30 -2.97 -14.98 -9.10
N ALA A 31 -2.10 -14.86 -8.10
CA ALA A 31 -1.25 -15.94 -7.64
C ALA A 31 -2.06 -17.16 -7.15
N ASP A 32 -3.09 -16.93 -6.34
CA ASP A 32 -4.00 -17.97 -5.85
C ASP A 32 -4.73 -18.69 -7.00
N ALA A 33 -5.22 -17.93 -7.99
CA ALA A 33 -5.84 -18.49 -9.19
C ALA A 33 -4.87 -19.36 -10.00
N CYS A 34 -3.60 -18.95 -10.14
CA CYS A 34 -2.57 -19.77 -10.79
C CYS A 34 -2.34 -21.09 -10.04
N ALA A 35 -2.20 -21.03 -8.72
CA ALA A 35 -2.03 -22.22 -7.90
C ALA A 35 -3.25 -23.15 -7.98
N GLY A 36 -4.47 -22.61 -7.90
CA GLY A 36 -5.72 -23.36 -8.03
C GLY A 36 -5.89 -24.04 -9.38
N ALA A 37 -5.28 -23.51 -10.45
CA ALA A 37 -5.23 -24.12 -11.77
C ALA A 37 -4.06 -25.11 -11.97
N GLY A 38 -3.25 -25.36 -10.93
CA GLY A 38 -2.10 -26.26 -10.95
C GLY A 38 -0.76 -25.62 -11.37
N PHE A 39 -0.75 -24.33 -11.69
CA PHE A 39 0.45 -23.57 -12.08
C PHE A 39 1.18 -22.99 -10.86
N HIS A 40 1.62 -23.85 -9.95
CA HIS A 40 2.20 -23.45 -8.66
C HIS A 40 3.43 -22.53 -8.79
N GLU A 41 4.39 -22.87 -9.67
CA GLU A 41 5.59 -22.05 -9.89
C GLU A 41 5.23 -20.66 -10.44
N LYS A 42 4.25 -20.60 -11.35
CA LYS A 42 3.77 -19.32 -11.88
C LYS A 42 3.02 -18.51 -10.83
N GLY A 43 2.24 -19.17 -9.97
CA GLY A 43 1.58 -18.53 -8.83
C GLY A 43 2.60 -17.92 -7.87
N LEU A 44 3.70 -18.62 -7.58
CA LEU A 44 4.80 -18.07 -6.80
C LEU A 44 5.46 -16.87 -7.48
N GLU A 45 5.78 -16.98 -8.78
CA GLU A 45 6.36 -15.87 -9.55
C GLU A 45 5.49 -14.61 -9.48
N VAL A 46 4.17 -14.75 -9.70
CA VAL A 46 3.20 -13.65 -9.60
C VAL A 46 3.15 -13.10 -8.17
N ALA A 47 3.16 -13.97 -7.15
CA ALA A 47 3.11 -13.53 -5.76
C ALA A 47 4.30 -12.66 -5.34
N LEU A 48 5.46 -12.79 -5.99
CA LEU A 48 6.62 -11.95 -5.67
C LEU A 48 6.41 -10.48 -6.07
N ASP A 49 5.52 -10.20 -7.03
CA ASP A 49 5.20 -8.82 -7.44
C ASP A 49 4.49 -8.02 -6.32
N ILE A 50 4.05 -8.66 -5.24
CA ILE A 50 3.46 -8.02 -4.04
C ILE A 50 4.48 -7.15 -3.28
N GLU A 51 5.78 -7.42 -3.40
CA GLU A 51 6.80 -6.73 -2.60
C GLU A 51 6.77 -5.21 -2.80
N GLN A 52 6.65 -4.77 -4.06
CA GLN A 52 6.63 -3.35 -4.41
C GLN A 52 5.44 -2.59 -3.81
N PRO A 53 4.17 -3.00 -4.02
CA PRO A 53 3.03 -2.29 -3.43
C PRO A 53 3.04 -2.31 -1.90
N LEU A 54 3.57 -3.37 -1.26
CA LEU A 54 3.71 -3.39 0.21
C LEU A 54 4.78 -2.41 0.70
N TYR A 55 5.91 -2.32 -0.01
CA TYR A 55 6.94 -1.34 0.29
C TYR A 55 6.41 0.09 0.18
N GLU A 56 5.70 0.40 -0.90
CA GLU A 56 5.09 1.72 -1.12
C GLU A 56 4.04 2.05 -0.06
N ALA A 57 3.12 1.13 0.25
CA ALA A 57 2.10 1.32 1.29
C ALA A 57 2.72 1.60 2.66
N THR A 58 3.76 0.85 3.03
CA THR A 58 4.48 1.03 4.31
C THR A 58 5.20 2.38 4.35
N THR A 59 5.83 2.77 3.24
CA THR A 59 6.53 4.06 3.12
C THR A 59 5.57 5.23 3.29
N LEU A 60 4.41 5.17 2.63
CA LEU A 60 3.35 6.17 2.76
C LEU A 60 2.78 6.22 4.19
N LEU A 61 2.58 5.06 4.83
CA LEU A 61 2.11 4.98 6.21
C LEU A 61 3.10 5.65 7.18
N ASN A 62 4.40 5.42 6.99
CA ASN A 62 5.44 6.05 7.81
C ASN A 62 5.44 7.58 7.61
N ALA A 63 5.33 8.04 6.37
CA ALA A 63 5.29 9.46 6.04
C ALA A 63 4.06 10.17 6.65
N VAL A 64 2.85 9.61 6.51
CA VAL A 64 1.64 10.22 7.08
C VAL A 64 1.66 10.24 8.60
N SER A 65 2.25 9.21 9.22
CA SER A 65 2.46 9.16 10.68
C SER A 65 3.38 10.28 11.16
N LEU A 66 4.49 10.51 10.44
CA LEU A 66 5.43 11.59 10.74
C LEU A 66 4.78 12.97 10.56
N ILE A 67 4.03 13.19 9.48
CA ILE A 67 3.30 14.44 9.22
C ILE A 67 2.32 14.74 10.37
N ASN A 68 1.51 13.74 10.77
CA ASN A 68 0.58 13.89 11.88
C ASN A 68 1.30 14.16 13.22
N GLN A 69 2.47 13.56 13.45
CA GLN A 69 3.27 13.84 14.63
C GLN A 69 3.78 15.29 14.64
N ILE A 70 4.39 15.75 13.55
CA ILE A 70 4.90 17.12 13.43
C ILE A 70 3.77 18.15 13.59
N ALA A 71 2.60 17.87 12.98
CA ALA A 71 1.43 18.73 13.09
C ALA A 71 0.94 18.89 14.53
N ARG A 72 1.03 17.84 15.37
CA ARG A 72 0.64 17.87 16.79
C ARG A 72 1.65 18.56 17.70
N GLN A 73 2.90 18.70 17.24
CA GLN A 73 3.99 19.36 17.98
C GLN A 73 4.14 20.85 17.62
N SER A 74 3.44 21.31 16.58
CA SER A 74 3.41 22.70 16.10
C SER A 74 2.27 23.47 16.75
#